data_AF-A0A061BA83-F1
#
_entry.id   AF-A0A061BA83-F1
#
_cell.length_a   1.000
_cell.length_b   1.000
_cell.length_c   1.000
_cell.angle_alpha   90.00
_cell.angle_beta   90.00
_cell.angle_gamma   90.00
#
_symmetry.space_group_name_H-M   'P 1'
#
loop_
_entity.id
_entity.type
_entity.pdbx_description
1 polymer ?
#
loop_
_entity_poly.entity_id
_entity_poly.type
_entity_poly.pdbx_seq_one_letter_code
_entity_poly.pdbx_strand_id
1 'polypeptide(L)'
;MSDTSLVFDAAWNQLDLRRRGYILAAELPLLIDALESYLSTPLLDSPQLNQIKSMARTSSQRVYKSDFKSMFSSIADIDLMRAIKKAGIDEKALETLKNEVLTSTPIKGDPMIQPSFKKEYKQYKRLSESQEREIEYRDEVIQKLEKKEAELAKLMNKFKEASKLAKDLEEDVLYRDRMVIAKDDEIKKKELELKRLREEVKRWKDEAKMWQTNNEDEWKLYMVKKERNFNNELLKRVQDQHKQIELLKEALARSNKHVSAKPIIVSSTPMIKSKTTIPILDLYPDLRKRSTWIVIGILVLLILAYSVISGPSNSPWYTGTWVEPWLFEWVENDSVDYDYYNLGAVNEDYLVSIR
;
A
#
# COMPACT_ATOMS: atom_id res chain seq x y z
N MET A 1 5.34 48.60 18.53
CA MET A 1 6.30 47.50 18.26
C MET A 1 6.79 46.98 19.60
N SER A 2 6.85 45.66 19.82
CA SER A 2 7.46 45.10 21.05
C SER A 2 8.98 45.16 20.97
N ASP A 3 9.68 45.30 22.10
CA ASP A 3 11.15 45.32 22.13
C ASP A 3 11.75 44.04 21.52
N THR A 4 11.06 42.90 21.66
CA THR A 4 11.43 41.63 21.00
C THR A 4 11.38 41.68 19.47
N SER A 5 10.40 42.39 18.90
CA SER A 5 10.30 42.57 17.44
C SER A 5 11.39 43.51 16.95
N LEU A 6 11.71 44.55 17.73
CA LEU A 6 12.74 45.52 17.40
C LEU A 6 14.14 44.86 17.36
N VAL A 7 14.46 44.00 18.32
CA VAL A 7 15.70 43.20 18.33
C VAL A 7 15.78 42.28 17.11
N PHE A 8 14.69 41.57 16.79
CA PHE A 8 14.66 40.70 15.62
C PHE A 8 14.80 41.48 14.31
N ASP A 9 14.12 42.62 14.18
CA ASP A 9 14.19 43.47 13.00
C ASP A 9 15.58 44.07 12.83
N ALA A 10 16.24 44.47 13.91
CA ALA A 10 17.60 44.98 13.91
C ALA A 10 18.61 43.91 13.45
N ALA A 11 18.61 42.73 14.08
CA ALA A 11 19.49 41.62 13.71
C ALA A 11 19.27 41.19 12.25
N TRP A 12 18.02 41.18 11.79
CA TRP A 12 17.69 40.88 10.40
C TRP A 12 18.28 41.92 9.42
N ASN A 13 18.12 43.21 9.74
CA ASN A 13 18.59 44.30 8.89
C ASN A 13 20.12 44.41 8.81
N GLN A 14 20.85 43.90 9.80
CA GLN A 14 22.32 43.81 9.73
C GLN A 14 22.80 42.90 8.60
N LEU A 15 22.03 41.85 8.29
CA LEU A 15 22.37 40.90 7.23
C LEU A 15 21.70 41.26 5.90
N ASP A 16 20.44 41.71 5.93
CA ASP A 16 19.73 42.16 4.73
C ASP A 16 19.96 43.64 4.41
N LEU A 17 21.24 44.04 4.26
CA LEU A 17 21.64 45.43 3.97
C LEU A 17 21.01 45.98 2.67
N ARG A 18 20.64 45.09 1.73
CA ARG A 18 20.04 45.45 0.44
C ARG A 18 18.51 45.40 0.45
N ARG A 19 17.87 45.13 1.60
CA ARG A 19 16.41 45.06 1.78
C ARG A 19 15.73 44.12 0.78
N ARG A 20 16.33 42.97 0.52
CA ARG A 20 15.85 41.94 -0.40
C ARG A 20 14.69 41.13 0.18
N GLY A 21 14.47 41.17 1.49
CA GLY A 21 13.44 40.43 2.20
C GLY A 21 13.81 38.97 2.51
N TYR A 22 15.04 38.57 2.18
CA TYR A 22 15.56 37.22 2.45
C TYR A 22 17.07 37.28 2.74
N ILE A 23 17.55 36.29 3.49
CA ILE A 23 18.98 35.99 3.68
C ILE A 23 19.29 34.63 3.06
N LEU A 24 20.56 34.31 2.82
CA LEU A 24 20.95 32.97 2.39
C LEU A 24 21.00 32.02 3.59
N ALA A 25 20.69 30.74 3.38
CA ALA A 25 20.77 29.73 4.44
C ALA A 25 22.17 29.66 5.09
N ALA A 26 23.23 29.94 4.32
CA ALA A 26 24.60 30.05 4.81
C ALA A 26 24.80 31.15 5.88
N GLU A 27 23.94 32.17 5.90
CA GLU A 27 23.99 33.32 6.81
C GLU A 27 23.16 33.10 8.08
N LEU A 28 22.48 31.95 8.21
CA LEU A 28 21.67 31.64 9.39
C LEU A 28 22.46 31.63 10.71
N PRO A 29 23.69 31.08 10.78
CA PRO A 29 24.48 31.16 12.01
C PRO A 29 24.79 32.61 12.39
N LEU A 30 25.08 33.46 11.40
CA LEU A 30 25.35 34.89 11.62
C LEU A 30 24.10 35.63 12.13
N LEU A 31 22.90 35.21 11.69
CA LEU A 31 21.65 35.77 12.22
C LEU A 31 21.43 35.41 13.69
N ILE A 32 21.76 34.17 14.08
CA ILE A 32 21.70 33.76 15.48
C ILE A 32 22.73 34.53 16.31
N ASP A 33 23.97 34.65 15.85
CA ASP A 33 25.01 35.43 16.53
C ASP A 33 24.60 36.90 16.69
N ALA A 34 24.01 37.50 15.64
CA ALA A 34 23.49 38.86 15.68
C ALA A 34 22.34 39.01 16.68
N LEU A 35 21.43 38.04 16.78
CA LEU A 35 20.38 38.04 17.80
C LEU A 35 20.97 37.94 19.20
N GLU A 36 21.91 37.03 19.41
CA GLU A 36 22.56 36.83 20.70
C GLU A 36 23.35 38.06 21.17
N SER A 37 23.83 38.90 20.25
CA SER A 37 24.47 40.18 20.60
C SER A 37 23.58 41.18 21.34
N TYR A 38 22.26 40.99 21.28
CA TYR A 38 21.25 41.81 21.96
C TYR A 38 20.62 41.11 23.18
N LEU A 39 21.08 39.91 23.53
CA LEU A 39 20.49 39.06 24.57
C LEU A 39 21.47 38.82 25.71
N SER A 40 20.93 38.63 26.92
CA SER A 40 21.71 38.36 28.13
C SER A 40 22.14 36.89 28.22
N THR A 41 21.41 35.98 27.57
CA THR A 41 21.74 34.56 27.51
C THR A 41 21.63 34.03 26.08
N PRO A 42 22.35 32.95 25.73
CA PRO A 42 22.25 32.31 24.43
C PRO A 42 20.81 31.91 24.09
N LEU A 43 20.46 32.01 22.81
CA LEU A 43 19.11 31.74 22.34
C LEU A 43 18.87 30.24 22.12
N LEU A 44 19.94 29.49 21.84
CA LEU A 44 19.92 28.07 21.49
C LEU A 44 21.00 27.30 22.25
N ASP A 45 20.71 26.04 22.56
CA ASP A 45 21.70 25.13 23.12
C ASP A 45 22.66 24.62 22.02
N SER A 46 23.86 24.16 22.42
CA SER A 46 24.90 23.67 21.48
C SER A 46 24.40 22.65 20.44
N PRO A 47 23.51 21.69 20.74
CA PRO A 47 22.96 20.76 19.74
C PRO A 47 22.08 21.47 18.68
N GLN A 48 21.26 22.41 19.10
CA GLN A 48 20.36 23.19 18.23
C GLN A 48 21.17 24.10 17.30
N LEU A 49 22.22 24.74 17.83
CA LEU A 49 23.15 25.54 17.04
C LEU A 49 23.90 24.71 16.00
N ASN A 50 24.30 23.48 16.35
CA ASN A 50 24.94 22.55 15.40
C ASN A 50 24.00 22.13 14.27
N GLN A 51 22.70 22.00 14.54
CA GLN A 51 21.68 21.73 13.52
C GLN A 51 21.51 22.91 12.55
N ILE A 52 21.52 24.15 13.04
CA ILE A 52 21.50 25.34 12.16
C ILE A 52 22.77 25.41 11.31
N LYS A 53 23.94 25.14 11.91
CA LYS A 53 25.23 25.12 11.19
C LYS A 53 25.29 24.02 10.13
N SER A 54 24.69 22.85 10.35
CA SER A 54 24.64 21.79 9.34
C SER A 54 23.70 22.14 8.18
N MET A 55 22.55 22.75 8.46
CA MET A 55 21.62 23.27 7.44
C MET A 55 22.26 24.37 6.60
N ALA A 56 23.01 25.28 7.23
CA ALA A 56 23.71 26.37 6.56
C ALA A 56 24.79 25.88 5.57
N ARG A 57 25.41 24.72 5.84
CA ARG A 57 26.43 24.11 4.97
C ARG A 57 25.85 23.32 3.79
N THR A 58 24.64 22.80 3.94
CA THR A 58 24.02 21.90 2.96
C THR A 58 23.06 22.61 2.01
N SER A 59 22.57 23.79 2.37
CA SER A 59 21.55 24.51 1.61
C SER A 59 22.04 25.85 1.08
N SER A 60 21.83 26.09 -0.22
CA SER A 60 21.96 27.42 -0.84
C SER A 60 20.62 28.16 -0.93
N GLN A 61 19.61 27.70 -0.19
CA GLN A 61 18.26 28.27 -0.26
C GLN A 61 18.19 29.68 0.32
N ARG A 62 17.25 30.46 -0.20
CA ARG A 62 16.88 31.76 0.35
C ARG A 62 15.90 31.54 1.49
N VAL A 63 16.16 32.16 2.64
CA VAL A 63 15.31 32.11 3.82
C VAL A 63 14.63 33.46 3.98
N TYR A 64 13.31 33.49 3.81
CA TYR A 64 12.52 34.69 4.02
C TYR A 64 12.26 34.91 5.52
N LYS A 65 12.02 36.17 5.90
CA LYS A 65 11.79 36.58 7.28
C LYS A 65 10.60 35.88 7.95
N SER A 66 9.55 35.59 7.18
CA SER A 66 8.39 34.80 7.62
C SER A 66 8.77 33.36 7.93
N ASP A 67 9.59 32.77 7.08
CA ASP A 67 9.89 31.34 7.08
C ASP A 67 10.89 31.00 8.17
N PHE A 68 11.81 31.94 8.46
CA PHE A 68 12.78 31.81 9.55
C PHE A 68 12.10 31.55 10.89
N LYS A 69 10.97 32.21 11.20
CA LYS A 69 10.27 32.01 12.48
C LYS A 69 9.75 30.59 12.63
N SER A 70 9.20 30.03 11.54
CA SER A 70 8.71 28.65 11.50
C SER A 70 9.86 27.66 11.63
N MET A 71 10.96 27.90 10.91
CA MET A 71 12.15 27.06 10.94
C MET A 71 12.79 27.07 12.34
N PHE A 72 12.94 28.24 12.96
CA PHE A 72 13.46 28.40 14.30
C PHE A 72 12.60 27.62 15.31
N SER A 73 11.28 27.76 15.23
CA SER A 73 10.35 27.07 16.14
C SER A 73 10.45 25.54 16.04
N SER A 74 10.75 25.01 14.85
CA SER A 74 10.94 23.58 14.63
C SER A 74 12.28 23.05 15.18
N ILE A 75 13.28 23.90 15.37
CA ILE A 75 14.61 23.51 15.86
C ILE A 75 14.70 23.72 17.38
N ALA A 76 14.14 24.82 17.86
CA ALA A 76 14.24 25.24 19.25
C ALA A 76 13.10 24.70 20.13
N ASP A 77 12.06 24.10 19.54
CA ASP A 77 10.79 23.71 20.18
C ASP A 77 10.11 24.89 20.93
N ILE A 78 10.41 26.13 20.51
CA ILE A 78 9.86 27.35 21.08
C ILE A 78 9.75 28.44 20.01
N ASP A 79 8.67 29.23 20.08
CA ASP A 79 8.49 30.38 19.21
C ASP A 79 9.62 31.42 19.41
N LEU A 80 10.13 31.98 18.31
CA LEU A 80 11.27 32.90 18.33
C LEU A 80 11.04 34.11 19.24
N MET A 81 9.85 34.71 19.20
CA MET A 81 9.57 35.90 20.04
C MET A 81 9.51 35.53 21.51
N ARG A 82 9.04 34.31 21.84
CA ARG A 82 9.06 33.77 23.20
C ARG A 82 10.47 33.42 23.64
N ALA A 83 11.31 32.89 22.74
CA ALA A 83 12.71 32.59 23.00
C ALA A 83 13.52 33.85 23.32
N ILE A 84 13.39 34.90 22.50
CA ILE A 84 14.00 36.23 22.73
C ILE A 84 13.55 36.79 24.07
N LYS A 85 12.26 36.69 24.40
CA LYS A 85 11.74 37.14 25.70
C LYS A 85 12.32 36.34 26.88
N LYS A 86 12.50 35.03 26.72
CA LYS A 86 13.06 34.13 27.74
C LYS A 86 14.55 34.35 27.94
N ALA A 87 15.28 34.67 26.87
CA ALA A 87 16.71 34.93 26.89
C ALA A 87 17.10 36.26 27.56
N GLY A 88 16.12 37.15 27.77
CA GLY A 88 16.32 38.46 28.38
C GLY A 88 17.04 39.42 27.43
N ILE A 89 16.42 40.54 27.10
CA ILE A 89 17.05 41.57 26.26
C ILE A 89 18.07 42.32 27.12
N ASP A 90 19.31 42.46 26.63
CA ASP A 90 20.30 43.32 27.27
C ASP A 90 19.88 44.79 27.09
N GLU A 91 19.44 45.42 28.18
CA GLU A 91 18.95 46.81 28.19
C GLU A 91 20.00 47.80 27.66
N LYS A 92 21.30 47.54 27.87
CA LYS A 92 22.37 48.41 27.37
C LYS A 92 22.53 48.31 25.85
N ALA A 93 22.41 47.11 25.30
CA ALA A 93 22.45 46.88 23.86
C ALA A 93 21.20 47.46 23.17
N LEU A 94 20.04 47.36 23.82
CA LEU A 94 18.77 47.91 23.34
C LEU A 94 18.77 49.45 23.32
N GLU A 95 19.33 50.10 24.33
CA GLU A 95 19.49 51.57 24.35
C GLU A 95 20.41 52.06 23.23
N THR A 96 21.51 51.34 22.99
CA THR A 96 22.44 51.64 21.88
C THR A 96 21.72 51.57 20.53
N LEU A 97 20.91 50.52 20.33
CA LEU A 97 20.10 50.34 19.12
C LEU A 97 19.04 51.45 18.96
N LYS A 98 18.34 51.83 20.03
CA LYS A 98 17.36 52.93 20.00
C LYS A 98 18.03 54.27 19.66
N ASN A 99 19.26 54.49 20.12
CA ASN A 99 20.04 55.69 19.84
C ASN A 99 20.64 55.72 18.42
N GLU A 100 21.06 54.57 17.86
CA GLU A 100 21.53 54.48 16.47
C GLU A 100 20.41 54.74 15.44
N VAL A 101 19.20 54.25 15.71
CA VAL A 101 18.03 54.53 14.87
C VAL A 101 17.68 56.03 14.87
N LEU A 102 17.94 56.75 15.97
CA LEU A 102 17.72 58.19 16.12
C LEU A 102 18.87 59.08 15.60
N THR A 103 20.07 58.53 15.42
CA THR A 103 21.28 59.26 14.98
C THR A 103 21.66 59.00 13.52
N SER A 104 20.84 58.26 12.78
CA SER A 104 20.93 58.20 11.32
C SER A 104 20.77 59.61 10.73
N THR A 105 21.91 60.18 10.37
CA THR A 105 22.09 61.56 9.91
C THR A 105 21.24 61.80 8.66
N PRO A 106 20.52 62.93 8.55
CA PRO A 106 19.93 63.32 7.29
C PRO A 106 21.08 63.56 6.31
N ILE A 107 21.02 62.87 5.18
CA ILE A 107 21.91 63.05 4.04
C ILE A 107 21.97 64.56 3.74
N LYS A 108 23.19 65.11 3.72
CA LYS A 108 23.50 66.51 3.39
C LYS A 108 22.61 66.98 2.24
N GLY A 109 21.94 68.11 2.45
CA GLY A 109 21.16 68.78 1.41
C GLY A 109 22.03 68.98 0.17
N ASP A 110 21.62 68.34 -0.93
CA ASP A 110 22.08 68.70 -2.25
C ASP A 110 21.72 70.17 -2.51
N PRO A 111 22.57 70.93 -3.22
CA PRO A 111 22.23 72.28 -3.63
C PRO A 111 20.93 72.22 -4.44
N MET A 112 20.02 73.13 -4.12
CA MET A 112 18.72 73.28 -4.77
C MET A 112 18.92 73.71 -6.24
N ILE A 113 19.30 72.76 -7.09
CA ILE A 113 19.30 72.90 -8.54
C ILE A 113 17.82 72.90 -8.92
N GLN A 114 17.29 74.05 -9.35
CA GLN A 114 15.97 74.06 -10.01
C GLN A 114 16.01 73.03 -11.15
N PRO A 115 15.23 71.93 -11.06
CA PRO A 115 15.24 70.92 -12.09
C PRO A 115 14.61 71.53 -13.33
N SER A 116 15.29 71.45 -14.48
CA SER A 116 14.60 71.81 -15.71
C SER A 116 13.54 70.74 -15.98
N PHE A 117 12.26 71.14 -16.01
CA PHE A 117 11.11 70.27 -16.29
C PHE A 117 11.34 69.34 -17.49
N LYS A 118 12.09 69.81 -18.49
CA LYS A 118 12.47 69.05 -19.69
C LYS A 118 13.42 67.88 -19.40
N LYS A 119 14.34 68.00 -18.43
CA LYS A 119 15.23 66.90 -17.99
C LYS A 119 14.47 65.87 -17.16
N GLU A 120 13.63 66.32 -16.23
CA GLU A 120 12.79 65.43 -15.42
C GLU A 120 11.78 64.67 -16.29
N TYR A 121 11.08 65.35 -17.20
CA TYR A 121 10.15 64.72 -18.13
C TYR A 121 10.84 63.65 -19.00
N LYS A 122 12.07 63.90 -19.46
CA LYS A 122 12.85 62.91 -20.21
C LYS A 122 13.27 61.70 -19.37
N GLN A 123 13.55 61.90 -18.08
CA GLN A 123 13.82 60.80 -17.14
C GLN A 123 12.55 59.99 -16.85
N TYR A 124 11.43 60.66 -16.57
CA TYR A 124 10.12 60.01 -16.37
C TYR A 124 9.68 59.22 -17.60
N LYS A 125 9.85 59.77 -18.80
CA LYS A 125 9.53 59.06 -20.04
C LYS A 125 10.35 57.78 -20.19
N ARG A 126 11.68 57.85 -19.94
CA ARG A 126 12.55 56.66 -19.97
C ARG A 126 12.20 55.64 -18.90
N LEU A 127 11.81 56.10 -17.71
CA LEU A 127 11.37 55.22 -16.62
C LEU A 127 10.06 54.52 -16.99
N SER A 128 9.10 55.24 -17.56
CA SER A 128 7.84 54.69 -18.07
C SER A 128 8.09 53.63 -19.16
N GLU A 129 8.92 53.93 -20.16
CA GLU A 129 9.30 52.98 -21.22
C GLU A 129 10.07 51.76 -20.68
N SER A 130 10.79 51.92 -19.55
CA SER A 130 11.45 50.79 -18.86
C SER A 130 10.44 49.94 -18.09
N GLN A 131 9.50 50.57 -17.40
CA GLN A 131 8.44 49.89 -16.65
C GLN A 131 7.50 49.13 -17.58
N GLU A 132 7.17 49.70 -18.74
CA GLU A 132 6.31 49.05 -19.74
C GLU A 132 6.96 47.78 -20.31
N ARG A 133 8.27 47.82 -20.60
CA ARG A 133 9.03 46.62 -20.98
C ARG A 133 9.14 45.59 -19.86
N GLU A 134 9.24 46.04 -18.61
CA GLU A 134 9.24 45.14 -17.46
C GLU A 134 7.87 44.46 -17.26
N ILE A 135 6.78 45.19 -17.48
CA ILE A 135 5.42 44.65 -17.45
C ILE A 135 5.25 43.60 -18.56
N GLU A 136 5.65 43.92 -19.79
CA GLU A 136 5.59 42.98 -20.92
C GLU A 136 6.37 41.68 -20.63
N TYR A 137 7.58 41.80 -20.06
CA TYR A 137 8.36 40.64 -19.65
C TYR A 137 7.67 39.83 -18.55
N ARG A 138 7.07 40.48 -17.54
CA ARG A 138 6.34 39.80 -16.47
C ARG A 138 5.11 39.07 -17.01
N ASP A 139 4.37 39.69 -17.94
CA ASP A 139 3.21 39.08 -18.58
C ASP A 139 3.61 37.84 -19.41
N GLU A 140 4.73 37.89 -20.13
CA GLU A 140 5.27 36.71 -20.80
C GLU A 140 5.62 35.57 -19.83
N VAL A 141 6.23 35.90 -18.69
CA VAL A 141 6.59 34.92 -17.66
C VAL A 141 5.33 34.31 -17.05
N ILE A 142 4.31 35.12 -16.74
CA ILE A 142 3.02 34.65 -16.24
C ILE A 142 2.39 33.69 -17.25
N GLN A 143 2.34 34.06 -18.53
CA GLN A 143 1.77 33.20 -19.56
C GLN A 143 2.51 31.86 -19.71
N LYS A 144 3.85 31.87 -19.57
CA LYS A 144 4.65 30.63 -19.56
C LYS A 144 4.35 29.77 -18.33
N LEU A 145 4.17 30.37 -17.15
CA LEU A 145 3.80 29.67 -15.93
C LEU A 145 2.40 29.05 -16.03
N GLU A 146 1.41 29.81 -16.51
CA GLU A 146 0.04 29.30 -16.71
C GLU A 146 0.00 28.11 -17.67
N LYS A 147 0.77 28.17 -18.78
CA LYS A 147 0.91 27.03 -19.69
C LYS A 147 1.52 25.82 -18.99
N LYS A 148 2.55 26.01 -18.16
CA LYS A 148 3.18 24.93 -17.40
C LYS A 148 2.25 24.35 -16.35
N GLU A 149 1.47 25.16 -15.65
CA GLU A 149 0.46 24.71 -14.69
C GLU A 149 -0.64 23.90 -15.37
N ALA A 150 -1.12 24.33 -16.55
CA ALA A 150 -2.09 23.58 -17.33
C ALA A 150 -1.54 22.23 -17.83
N GLU A 151 -0.27 22.16 -18.25
CA GLU A 151 0.42 20.91 -18.57
C GLU A 151 0.52 19.97 -17.36
N LEU A 152 0.87 20.52 -16.19
CA LEU A 152 1.01 19.78 -14.95
C LEU A 152 -0.34 19.22 -14.48
N ALA A 153 -1.42 20.01 -14.58
CA ALA A 153 -2.78 19.55 -14.29
C ALA A 153 -3.20 18.39 -15.20
N LYS A 154 -2.88 18.45 -16.50
CA LYS A 154 -3.14 17.34 -17.45
C LYS A 154 -2.37 16.08 -17.08
N LEU A 155 -1.09 16.22 -16.72
CA LEU A 155 -0.26 15.09 -16.26
C LEU A 155 -0.80 14.48 -14.97
N MET A 156 -1.25 15.31 -14.03
CA MET A 156 -1.81 14.85 -12.76
C MET A 156 -3.12 14.09 -12.95
N ASN A 157 -3.96 14.50 -13.89
CA ASN A 157 -5.18 13.75 -14.24
C ASN A 157 -4.84 12.39 -14.86
N LYS A 158 -3.89 12.33 -15.81
CA LYS A 158 -3.41 11.06 -16.38
C LYS A 158 -2.82 10.14 -15.30
N PHE A 159 -2.08 10.70 -14.34
CA PHE A 159 -1.53 9.95 -13.22
C PHE A 159 -2.64 9.36 -12.32
N LYS A 160 -3.71 10.14 -12.04
CA LYS A 160 -4.87 9.64 -11.29
C LYS A 160 -5.58 8.49 -12.02
N GLU A 161 -5.76 8.62 -13.33
CA GLU A 161 -6.37 7.56 -14.17
C GLU A 161 -5.51 6.29 -14.15
N ALA A 162 -4.19 6.42 -14.36
CA ALA A 162 -3.26 5.30 -14.30
C ALA A 162 -3.21 4.65 -12.90
N SER A 163 -3.25 5.45 -11.84
CA SER A 163 -3.28 4.94 -10.46
C SER A 163 -4.58 4.17 -10.17
N LYS A 164 -5.71 4.62 -10.71
CA LYS A 164 -6.98 3.87 -10.59
C LYS A 164 -6.90 2.54 -11.32
N LEU A 165 -6.42 2.55 -12.57
CA LEU A 165 -6.24 1.33 -13.36
C LEU A 165 -5.31 0.33 -12.66
N ALA A 166 -4.23 0.81 -12.06
CA ALA A 166 -3.30 -0.05 -11.31
C ALA A 166 -3.99 -0.75 -10.13
N LYS A 167 -4.84 -0.03 -9.38
CA LYS A 167 -5.63 -0.62 -8.28
C LYS A 167 -6.62 -1.66 -8.78
N ASP A 168 -7.33 -1.36 -9.87
CA ASP A 168 -8.30 -2.29 -10.46
C ASP A 168 -7.60 -3.59 -10.93
N LEU A 169 -6.37 -3.48 -11.48
CA LEU A 169 -5.55 -4.63 -11.85
C LEU A 169 -5.00 -5.41 -10.64
N GLU A 170 -4.59 -4.73 -9.57
CA GLU A 170 -4.19 -5.38 -8.32
C GLU A 170 -5.34 -6.21 -7.73
N GLU A 171 -6.56 -5.68 -7.75
CA GLU A 171 -7.76 -6.40 -7.31
C GLU A 171 -8.05 -7.65 -8.17
N ASP A 172 -7.90 -7.56 -9.50
CA ASP A 172 -8.06 -8.71 -10.41
C ASP A 172 -6.99 -9.78 -10.16
N VAL A 173 -5.73 -9.40 -9.95
CA VAL A 173 -4.65 -10.35 -9.60
C VAL A 173 -4.98 -11.06 -8.29
N LEU A 174 -5.39 -10.34 -7.25
CA LEU A 174 -5.79 -10.93 -5.96
C LEU A 174 -7.02 -11.86 -6.09
N TYR A 175 -7.92 -11.58 -7.03
CA TYR A 175 -9.03 -12.46 -7.33
C TYR A 175 -8.56 -13.76 -8.01
N ARG A 176 -7.68 -13.64 -9.01
CA ARG A 176 -7.09 -14.80 -9.72
C ARG A 176 -6.27 -15.68 -8.78
N ASP A 177 -5.47 -15.10 -7.89
CA ASP A 177 -4.71 -15.86 -6.90
C ASP A 177 -5.61 -16.69 -5.99
N ARG A 178 -6.73 -16.11 -5.54
CA ARG A 178 -7.74 -16.85 -4.76
C ARG A 178 -8.36 -18.00 -5.55
N MET A 179 -8.59 -17.82 -6.85
CA MET A 179 -9.07 -18.89 -7.72
C MET A 179 -8.03 -20.00 -7.90
N VAL A 180 -6.76 -19.66 -8.10
CA VAL A 180 -5.66 -20.63 -8.23
C VAL A 180 -5.55 -21.47 -6.97
N ILE A 181 -5.55 -20.84 -5.78
CA ILE A 181 -5.51 -21.56 -4.50
C ILE A 181 -6.71 -22.51 -4.37
N ALA A 182 -7.91 -22.05 -4.70
CA ALA A 182 -9.11 -22.89 -4.64
C ALA A 182 -9.03 -24.09 -5.60
N LYS A 183 -8.44 -23.91 -6.79
CA LYS A 183 -8.23 -24.97 -7.77
C LYS A 183 -7.12 -25.93 -7.36
N ASP A 184 -6.03 -25.45 -6.78
CA ASP A 184 -4.98 -26.29 -6.20
C ASP A 184 -5.53 -27.18 -5.07
N ASP A 185 -6.41 -26.65 -4.23
CA ASP A 185 -7.06 -27.43 -3.18
C ASP A 185 -8.02 -28.49 -3.75
N GLU A 186 -8.69 -28.19 -4.87
CA GLU A 186 -9.51 -29.15 -5.61
C GLU A 186 -8.65 -30.26 -6.23
N ILE A 187 -7.51 -29.91 -6.84
CA ILE A 187 -6.54 -30.86 -7.40
C ILE A 187 -6.02 -31.78 -6.30
N LYS A 188 -5.58 -31.24 -5.15
CA LYS A 188 -5.09 -32.05 -4.01
C LYS A 188 -6.15 -33.04 -3.51
N LYS A 189 -7.42 -32.64 -3.46
CA LYS A 189 -8.53 -33.55 -3.10
C LYS A 189 -8.66 -34.68 -4.12
N LYS A 190 -8.60 -34.36 -5.42
CA LYS A 190 -8.69 -35.34 -6.51
C LYS A 190 -7.48 -36.27 -6.55
N GLU A 191 -6.27 -35.79 -6.27
CA GLU A 191 -5.08 -36.61 -6.14
C GLU A 191 -5.20 -37.61 -5.00
N LEU A 192 -5.75 -37.20 -3.85
CA LEU A 192 -5.99 -38.07 -2.71
C LEU A 192 -7.04 -39.14 -3.03
N GLU A 193 -8.11 -38.77 -3.74
CA GLU A 193 -9.13 -39.68 -4.25
C GLU A 193 -8.53 -40.71 -5.23
N LEU A 194 -7.72 -40.25 -6.19
CA LEU A 194 -7.01 -41.12 -7.14
C LEU A 194 -6.06 -42.10 -6.44
N LYS A 195 -5.33 -41.63 -5.43
CA LYS A 195 -4.45 -42.50 -4.64
C LYS A 195 -5.24 -43.60 -3.94
N ARG A 196 -6.39 -43.25 -3.33
CA ARG A 196 -7.29 -44.22 -2.70
C ARG A 196 -7.83 -45.24 -3.71
N LEU A 197 -8.30 -44.79 -4.88
CA LEU A 197 -8.80 -45.68 -5.92
C LEU A 197 -7.70 -46.61 -6.45
N ARG A 198 -6.46 -46.13 -6.62
CA ARG A 198 -5.31 -46.97 -7.02
C ARG A 198 -5.03 -48.05 -5.98
N GLU A 199 -5.11 -47.72 -4.69
CA GLU A 199 -4.96 -48.69 -3.60
C GLU A 199 -6.10 -49.72 -3.59
N GLU A 200 -7.34 -49.29 -3.84
CA GLU A 200 -8.50 -50.18 -3.99
C GLU A 200 -8.31 -51.15 -5.18
N VAL A 201 -7.98 -50.64 -6.37
CA VAL A 201 -7.72 -51.47 -7.56
C VAL A 201 -6.60 -52.47 -7.29
N LYS A 202 -5.52 -52.05 -6.63
CA LYS A 202 -4.41 -52.95 -6.26
C LYS A 202 -4.91 -54.06 -5.34
N ARG A 203 -5.71 -53.74 -4.31
CA ARG A 203 -6.30 -54.74 -3.40
C ARG A 203 -7.16 -55.75 -4.14
N TRP A 204 -8.05 -55.29 -5.02
CA TRP A 204 -8.90 -56.17 -5.83
C TRP A 204 -8.08 -57.07 -6.77
N LYS A 205 -7.02 -56.53 -7.38
CA LYS A 205 -6.10 -57.30 -8.23
C LYS A 205 -5.36 -58.38 -7.44
N ASP A 206 -4.88 -58.05 -6.25
CA ASP A 206 -4.22 -59.01 -5.36
C ASP A 206 -5.21 -60.09 -4.91
N GLU A 207 -6.45 -59.73 -4.54
CA GLU A 207 -7.50 -60.67 -4.16
C GLU A 207 -7.89 -61.60 -5.32
N ALA A 208 -8.08 -61.06 -6.53
CA ALA A 208 -8.37 -61.85 -7.72
C ALA A 208 -7.23 -62.83 -8.05
N LYS A 209 -5.97 -62.43 -7.90
CA LYS A 209 -4.82 -63.32 -8.08
C LYS A 209 -4.83 -64.45 -7.06
N MET A 210 -5.13 -64.15 -5.80
CA MET A 210 -5.25 -65.16 -4.75
C MET A 210 -6.35 -66.18 -5.05
N TRP A 211 -7.51 -65.76 -5.57
CA TRP A 211 -8.59 -66.66 -5.99
C TRP A 211 -8.20 -67.58 -7.17
N GLN A 212 -7.27 -67.16 -8.03
CA GLN A 212 -6.79 -67.98 -9.16
C GLN A 212 -5.80 -69.07 -8.73
N THR A 213 -5.02 -68.82 -7.68
CA THR A 213 -4.13 -69.81 -7.05
C THR A 213 -4.94 -70.63 -6.03
N ASN A 214 -5.31 -71.87 -6.37
CA ASN A 214 -6.05 -72.81 -5.48
C ASN A 214 -5.24 -73.27 -4.24
N ASN A 215 -4.52 -72.37 -3.55
CA ASN A 215 -3.73 -72.65 -2.35
C ASN A 215 -4.48 -72.16 -1.10
N GLU A 216 -5.08 -73.09 -0.37
CA GLU A 216 -5.89 -72.82 0.81
C GLU A 216 -5.09 -72.17 1.97
N ASP A 217 -3.80 -72.52 2.10
CA ASP A 217 -2.91 -71.98 3.14
C ASP A 217 -2.50 -70.53 2.87
N GLU A 218 -2.26 -70.17 1.60
CA GLU A 218 -1.97 -68.78 1.21
C GLU A 218 -3.20 -67.88 1.42
N TRP A 219 -4.41 -68.41 1.19
CA TRP A 219 -5.66 -67.70 1.46
C TRP A 219 -5.86 -67.41 2.96
N LYS A 220 -5.62 -68.39 3.83
CA LYS A 220 -5.69 -68.20 5.29
C LYS A 220 -4.70 -67.14 5.76
N LEU A 221 -3.46 -67.17 5.27
CA LEU A 221 -2.44 -66.17 5.60
C LEU A 221 -2.82 -64.77 5.11
N TYR A 222 -3.40 -64.66 3.92
CA TYR A 222 -3.91 -63.40 3.37
C TYR A 222 -5.05 -62.83 4.22
N MET A 223 -6.00 -63.65 4.65
CA MET A 223 -7.12 -63.22 5.50
C MET A 223 -6.66 -62.70 6.87
N VAL A 224 -5.71 -63.39 7.52
CA VAL A 224 -5.11 -62.92 8.78
C VAL A 224 -4.40 -61.57 8.57
N LYS A 225 -3.70 -61.39 7.43
CA LYS A 225 -3.05 -60.12 7.09
C LYS A 225 -4.07 -59.01 6.82
N LYS A 226 -5.19 -59.32 6.15
CA LYS A 226 -6.31 -58.40 5.88
C LYS A 226 -6.95 -57.92 7.19
N GLU A 227 -7.20 -58.83 8.12
CA GLU A 227 -7.73 -58.51 9.45
C GLU A 227 -6.77 -57.65 10.28
N ARG A 228 -5.47 -57.98 10.26
CA ARG A 228 -4.44 -57.17 10.94
C ARG A 228 -4.36 -55.76 10.38
N ASN A 229 -4.41 -55.61 9.06
CA ASN A 229 -4.42 -54.30 8.41
C ASN A 229 -5.68 -53.50 8.76
N PHE A 230 -6.84 -54.15 8.80
CA PHE A 230 -8.10 -53.52 9.22
C PHE A 230 -8.03 -53.01 10.67
N ASN A 231 -7.52 -53.83 11.58
CA ASN A 231 -7.34 -53.44 12.99
C ASN A 231 -6.36 -52.27 13.14
N ASN A 232 -5.28 -52.24 12.36
CA ASN A 232 -4.35 -51.10 12.35
C ASN A 232 -4.99 -49.82 11.81
N GLU A 233 -5.81 -49.91 10.76
CA GLU A 233 -6.52 -48.76 10.20
C GLU A 233 -7.56 -48.21 11.18
N LEU A 234 -8.31 -49.09 11.85
CA LEU A 234 -9.22 -48.71 12.93
C LEU A 234 -8.50 -47.98 14.07
N LEU A 235 -7.38 -48.54 14.54
CA LEU A 235 -6.58 -47.95 15.60
C LEU A 235 -6.09 -46.54 15.21
N LYS A 236 -5.64 -46.37 13.96
CA LYS A 236 -5.24 -45.06 13.43
C LYS A 236 -6.43 -44.07 13.40
N ARG A 237 -7.61 -44.49 12.93
CA ARG A 237 -8.81 -43.63 12.94
C ARG A 237 -9.21 -43.21 14.35
N VAL A 238 -9.13 -44.11 15.33
CA VAL A 238 -9.40 -43.80 16.74
C VAL A 238 -8.39 -42.77 17.28
N GLN A 239 -7.10 -42.92 16.95
CA GLN A 239 -6.07 -41.95 17.33
C GLN A 239 -6.31 -40.57 16.70
N ASP A 240 -6.69 -40.52 15.41
CA ASP A 240 -6.98 -39.26 14.73
C ASP A 240 -8.23 -38.59 15.29
N GLN A 241 -9.29 -39.35 15.60
CA GLN A 241 -10.47 -38.84 16.30
C GLN A 241 -10.12 -38.31 17.70
N HIS A 242 -9.26 -39.01 18.43
CA HIS A 242 -8.78 -38.54 19.74
C HIS A 242 -8.04 -37.20 19.63
N LYS A 243 -7.15 -37.04 18.65
CA LYS A 243 -6.47 -35.76 18.38
C LYS A 243 -7.44 -34.64 18.02
N GLN A 244 -8.45 -34.91 17.19
CA GLN A 244 -9.48 -33.92 16.85
C GLN A 244 -10.28 -33.49 18.09
N ILE A 245 -10.62 -34.42 18.98
CA ILE A 245 -11.29 -34.13 20.24
C ILE A 245 -10.41 -33.22 21.12
N GLU A 246 -9.11 -33.48 21.22
CA GLU A 246 -8.19 -32.63 21.98
C GLU A 246 -8.07 -31.22 21.37
N LEU A 247 -7.96 -31.10 20.04
CA LEU A 247 -7.98 -29.79 19.36
C LEU A 247 -9.28 -29.02 19.61
N LEU A 248 -10.43 -29.70 19.60
CA LEU A 248 -11.71 -29.10 19.92
C LEU A 248 -11.78 -28.66 21.39
N LYS A 249 -11.28 -29.47 22.34
CA LYS A 249 -11.18 -29.08 23.75
C LYS A 249 -10.31 -27.85 23.93
N GLU A 250 -9.16 -27.77 23.26
CA GLU A 250 -8.29 -26.60 23.30
C GLU A 250 -8.95 -25.35 22.72
N ALA A 251 -9.62 -25.46 21.56
CA ALA A 251 -10.35 -24.36 20.95
C ALA A 251 -11.46 -23.83 21.90
N LEU A 252 -12.16 -24.73 22.57
CA LEU A 252 -13.21 -24.41 23.55
C LEU A 252 -12.63 -23.75 24.82
N ALA A 253 -11.50 -24.24 25.31
CA ALA A 253 -10.79 -23.62 26.43
C ALA A 253 -10.27 -22.21 26.11
N ARG A 254 -9.79 -21.97 24.87
CA ARG A 254 -9.38 -20.65 24.39
C ARG A 254 -10.57 -19.69 24.24
N SER A 255 -11.72 -20.18 23.79
CA SER A 255 -12.97 -19.41 23.72
C SER A 255 -13.47 -18.97 25.11
N ASN A 256 -13.41 -19.84 26.11
CA ASN A 256 -13.82 -19.52 27.49
C ASN A 256 -12.90 -18.49 28.20
N LYS A 257 -11.65 -18.32 27.75
CA LYS A 257 -10.74 -17.29 28.32
C LYS A 257 -11.09 -15.85 27.92
N HIS A 258 -11.92 -15.65 26.90
CA HIS A 258 -12.36 -14.30 26.47
C HIS A 258 -13.69 -13.84 27.08
N VAL A 259 -14.33 -14.64 27.94
CA VAL A 259 -15.47 -14.20 28.75
C VAL A 259 -14.93 -13.59 30.05
N SER A 260 -14.40 -12.37 29.94
CA SER A 260 -14.16 -11.50 31.09
C SER A 260 -15.50 -11.20 31.77
N ALA A 261 -15.56 -11.51 33.07
CA ALA A 261 -16.71 -11.31 33.94
C ALA A 261 -17.13 -9.83 33.96
N LYS A 262 -18.20 -9.48 33.23
CA LYS A 262 -19.12 -8.46 33.70
C LYS A 262 -20.02 -9.12 34.75
N PRO A 263 -20.18 -8.57 35.97
CA PRO A 263 -21.09 -9.12 36.95
C PRO A 263 -22.50 -9.04 36.39
N ILE A 264 -23.08 -10.20 36.10
CA ILE A 264 -24.50 -10.33 35.80
C ILE A 264 -25.23 -10.05 37.12
N ILE A 265 -25.94 -8.92 37.17
CA ILE A 265 -26.95 -8.68 38.19
C ILE A 265 -27.96 -9.82 38.06
N VAL A 266 -27.97 -10.69 39.08
CA VAL A 266 -28.95 -11.76 39.23
C VAL A 266 -30.30 -11.11 39.48
N SER A 267 -31.06 -10.88 38.41
CA SER A 267 -32.51 -10.74 38.52
C SER A 267 -33.10 -12.14 38.41
N SER A 268 -33.50 -12.66 39.55
CA SER A 268 -34.28 -13.87 39.69
C SER A 268 -35.48 -13.82 38.74
N THR A 269 -35.54 -14.70 37.75
CA THR A 269 -36.77 -15.00 37.02
C THR A 269 -37.04 -16.51 37.08
N PRO A 270 -38.31 -16.90 37.31
CA PRO A 270 -38.67 -18.21 37.83
C PRO A 270 -38.64 -19.29 36.76
N MET A 271 -38.56 -20.55 37.20
CA MET A 271 -38.74 -21.75 36.38
C MET A 271 -40.01 -21.63 35.54
N ILE A 272 -39.85 -21.48 34.22
CA ILE A 272 -40.92 -21.71 33.25
C ILE A 272 -40.60 -23.00 32.51
N LYS A 273 -41.56 -23.90 32.64
CA LYS A 273 -41.62 -25.25 32.11
C LYS A 273 -41.36 -25.29 30.61
N SER A 274 -40.72 -26.38 30.20
CA SER A 274 -40.58 -26.88 28.84
C SER A 274 -41.79 -26.57 27.95
N LYS A 275 -41.57 -25.86 26.84
CA LYS A 275 -42.43 -25.95 25.67
C LYS A 275 -41.72 -25.52 24.39
N THR A 276 -41.73 -26.44 23.43
CA THR A 276 -41.72 -26.26 21.97
C THR A 276 -40.55 -25.54 21.33
N THR A 277 -39.71 -26.34 20.67
CA THR A 277 -38.85 -26.01 19.54
C THR A 277 -39.60 -25.14 18.53
N ILE A 278 -39.27 -23.87 18.47
CA ILE A 278 -39.61 -23.00 17.35
C ILE A 278 -38.48 -23.17 16.32
N PRO A 279 -38.77 -23.57 15.07
CA PRO A 279 -37.75 -23.69 14.04
C PRO A 279 -37.11 -22.32 13.78
N ILE A 280 -35.79 -22.31 13.58
CA ILE A 280 -34.92 -21.14 13.36
C ILE A 280 -35.43 -20.18 12.26
N LEU A 281 -36.36 -20.64 11.42
CA LEU A 281 -36.98 -19.87 10.35
C LEU A 281 -37.93 -18.74 10.80
N ASP A 282 -38.42 -18.75 12.03
CA ASP A 282 -39.34 -17.70 12.53
C ASP A 282 -38.62 -16.50 13.19
N LEU A 283 -37.29 -16.57 13.35
CA LEU A 283 -36.52 -15.46 13.94
C LEU A 283 -36.20 -14.32 12.95
N TYR A 284 -36.36 -14.53 11.65
CA TYR A 284 -36.00 -13.55 10.62
C TYR A 284 -36.94 -13.61 9.39
N PRO A 285 -38.05 -12.86 9.37
CA PRO A 285 -39.00 -12.87 8.24
C PRO A 285 -38.37 -12.45 6.89
N ASP A 286 -37.30 -11.65 6.92
CA ASP A 286 -36.59 -11.19 5.72
C ASP A 286 -35.71 -12.27 5.06
N LEU A 287 -35.20 -13.22 5.85
CA LEU A 287 -34.45 -14.38 5.34
C LEU A 287 -35.38 -15.35 4.61
N ARG A 288 -36.63 -15.50 5.09
CA ARG A 288 -37.63 -16.36 4.47
C ARG A 288 -37.99 -15.90 3.06
N LYS A 289 -38.22 -14.59 2.86
CA LYS A 289 -38.47 -14.01 1.53
C LYS A 289 -37.29 -14.25 0.58
N ARG A 290 -36.06 -13.97 1.02
CA ARG A 290 -34.87 -14.16 0.18
C ARG A 290 -34.60 -15.63 -0.16
N SER A 291 -34.79 -16.56 0.78
CA SER A 291 -34.60 -17.98 0.50
C SER A 291 -35.68 -18.53 -0.43
N THR A 292 -36.94 -18.08 -0.32
CA THR A 292 -37.99 -18.47 -1.30
C THR A 292 -37.67 -18.00 -2.71
N TRP A 293 -37.14 -16.78 -2.89
CA TRP A 293 -36.73 -16.30 -4.22
C TRP A 293 -35.55 -17.09 -4.81
N ILE A 294 -34.59 -17.50 -3.97
CA ILE A 294 -33.47 -18.34 -4.41
C ILE A 294 -33.97 -19.73 -4.84
N VAL A 295 -34.84 -20.35 -4.05
CA VAL A 295 -35.41 -21.67 -4.38
C VAL A 295 -36.26 -21.62 -5.65
N ILE A 296 -37.09 -20.57 -5.81
CA ILE A 296 -37.88 -20.36 -7.02
C ILE A 296 -36.95 -20.13 -8.23
N GLY A 297 -35.88 -19.35 -8.07
CA GLY A 297 -34.89 -19.13 -9.12
C GLY A 297 -34.23 -20.42 -9.59
N ILE A 298 -33.82 -21.29 -8.65
CA ILE A 298 -33.25 -22.60 -8.97
C ILE A 298 -34.27 -23.50 -9.67
N LEU A 299 -35.53 -23.48 -9.23
CA LEU A 299 -36.60 -24.29 -9.81
C LEU A 299 -36.93 -23.86 -11.24
N VAL A 300 -36.96 -22.55 -11.53
CA VAL A 300 -37.14 -22.01 -12.89
C VAL A 300 -35.96 -22.38 -13.79
N LEU A 301 -34.73 -22.32 -13.27
CA LEU A 301 -33.53 -22.73 -14.00
C LEU A 301 -33.55 -24.22 -14.35
N LEU A 302 -34.01 -25.07 -13.42
CA LEU A 302 -34.19 -26.50 -13.66
C LEU A 302 -35.30 -26.79 -14.67
N ILE A 303 -36.42 -26.05 -14.62
CA ILE A 303 -37.50 -26.19 -15.62
C ILE A 303 -37.02 -25.75 -17.01
N LEU A 304 -36.26 -24.66 -17.10
CA LEU A 304 -35.66 -24.21 -18.36
C LEU A 304 -34.66 -25.23 -18.91
N ALA A 305 -33.76 -25.74 -18.06
CA ALA A 305 -32.82 -26.79 -18.45
C ALA A 305 -33.54 -28.07 -18.90
N TYR A 306 -34.60 -28.47 -18.17
CA TYR A 306 -35.43 -29.61 -18.54
C TYR A 306 -36.14 -29.38 -19.86
N SER A 307 -36.65 -28.18 -20.14
CA SER A 307 -37.31 -27.85 -21.42
C SER A 307 -36.36 -27.87 -22.62
N VAL A 308 -35.08 -27.54 -22.41
CA VAL A 308 -34.03 -27.67 -23.45
C VAL A 308 -33.69 -29.14 -23.70
N ILE A 309 -33.71 -29.98 -22.66
CA ILE A 309 -33.36 -31.41 -22.75
C ILE A 309 -34.54 -32.28 -23.23
N SER A 310 -35.78 -31.90 -22.90
CA SER A 310 -37.00 -32.67 -23.15
C SER A 310 -37.89 -32.10 -24.26
N GLY A 311 -37.39 -31.11 -25.01
CA GLY A 311 -38.10 -30.56 -26.17
C GLY A 311 -38.48 -31.67 -27.17
N PRO A 312 -39.71 -31.67 -27.70
CA PRO A 312 -40.19 -32.75 -28.57
C PRO A 312 -39.33 -32.80 -29.83
N SER A 313 -38.87 -34.01 -30.14
CA SER A 313 -37.95 -34.38 -31.23
C SER A 313 -38.46 -34.15 -32.66
N ASN A 314 -39.41 -33.22 -32.87
CA ASN A 314 -40.05 -32.96 -34.16
C ASN A 314 -40.07 -31.45 -34.52
N SER A 315 -38.93 -30.76 -34.39
CA SER A 315 -38.73 -29.46 -35.05
C SER A 315 -37.72 -29.60 -36.19
N PRO A 316 -38.06 -29.23 -37.44
CA PRO A 316 -37.21 -29.44 -38.62
C PRO A 316 -36.00 -28.49 -38.71
N TRP A 317 -35.66 -27.78 -37.63
CA TRP A 317 -34.65 -26.71 -37.65
C TRP A 317 -33.35 -27.13 -36.95
N TYR A 318 -33.30 -28.35 -36.42
CA TYR A 318 -32.13 -28.89 -35.72
C TYR A 318 -31.37 -29.86 -36.64
N THR A 319 -30.66 -29.29 -37.62
CA THR A 319 -29.63 -29.99 -38.38
C THR A 319 -28.26 -29.50 -37.94
N GLY A 320 -27.48 -30.40 -37.32
CA GLY A 320 -26.03 -30.40 -37.44
C GLY A 320 -25.23 -29.37 -36.62
N THR A 321 -24.35 -29.92 -35.78
CA THR A 321 -22.98 -29.44 -35.51
C THR A 321 -22.81 -28.04 -34.92
N TRP A 322 -22.76 -27.99 -33.59
CA TRP A 322 -21.99 -26.98 -32.82
C TRP A 322 -21.16 -27.67 -31.73
N VAL A 323 -20.48 -28.76 -32.08
CA VAL A 323 -19.30 -29.20 -31.32
C VAL A 323 -18.11 -28.70 -32.13
N GLU A 324 -17.49 -27.64 -31.62
CA GLU A 324 -16.37 -26.95 -32.25
C GLU A 324 -15.12 -27.86 -32.39
N PRO A 325 -14.22 -27.58 -33.34
CA PRO A 325 -13.10 -28.47 -33.73
C PRO A 325 -11.96 -28.64 -32.70
N TRP A 326 -11.97 -27.91 -31.58
CA TRP A 326 -10.88 -27.92 -30.59
C TRP A 326 -10.90 -29.15 -29.67
N LEU A 327 -11.94 -29.99 -29.74
CA LEU A 327 -12.06 -31.21 -28.93
C LEU A 327 -11.30 -32.42 -29.51
N PHE A 328 -10.72 -32.32 -30.72
CA PHE A 328 -10.00 -33.43 -31.38
C PHE A 328 -8.47 -33.29 -31.43
N GLU A 329 -7.89 -32.18 -30.97
CA GLU A 329 -6.43 -31.94 -31.11
C GLU A 329 -5.56 -32.66 -30.06
N TRP A 330 -6.12 -33.56 -29.24
CA TRP A 330 -5.38 -34.27 -28.18
C TRP A 330 -5.29 -35.79 -28.33
N VAL A 331 -5.74 -36.36 -29.46
CA VAL A 331 -5.79 -37.83 -29.65
C VAL A 331 -4.80 -38.36 -30.70
N GLU A 332 -4.02 -37.51 -31.38
CA GLU A 332 -3.19 -37.95 -32.51
C GLU A 332 -1.71 -37.54 -32.43
N ASN A 333 -1.09 -37.61 -31.24
CA ASN A 333 0.34 -37.33 -31.08
C ASN A 333 1.16 -38.39 -30.30
N ASP A 334 0.63 -39.62 -30.17
CA ASP A 334 1.39 -40.77 -29.65
C ASP A 334 1.66 -41.83 -30.75
N SER A 335 1.96 -41.38 -31.98
CA SER A 335 2.55 -42.25 -32.99
C SER A 335 4.06 -42.36 -32.76
N VAL A 336 4.42 -43.44 -32.07
CA VAL A 336 5.68 -44.18 -32.12
C VAL A 336 6.50 -43.89 -33.38
N ASP A 337 7.65 -43.23 -33.23
CA ASP A 337 8.71 -43.17 -34.26
C ASP A 337 9.78 -44.22 -33.92
N TYR A 338 9.75 -45.31 -34.68
CA TYR A 338 10.83 -46.28 -34.78
C TYR A 338 11.78 -45.86 -35.91
N ASP A 339 13.06 -46.05 -35.63
CA ASP A 339 14.18 -46.28 -36.57
C ASP A 339 15.06 -45.11 -37.06
N TYR A 340 16.35 -45.46 -37.07
CA TYR A 340 17.49 -44.94 -37.84
C TYR A 340 18.49 -44.00 -37.14
N TYR A 341 19.41 -44.61 -36.38
CA TYR A 341 20.82 -44.18 -36.42
C TYR A 341 21.66 -45.33 -36.99
N ASN A 342 22.06 -45.18 -38.25
CA ASN A 342 23.09 -46.02 -38.86
C ASN A 342 24.22 -45.14 -39.39
N LEU A 343 25.39 -45.34 -38.76
CA LEU A 343 26.75 -45.35 -39.29
C LEU A 343 27.27 -44.20 -40.19
N GLY A 344 28.39 -43.65 -39.69
CA GLY A 344 29.60 -43.37 -40.46
C GLY A 344 29.89 -41.88 -40.67
N ALA A 345 31.11 -41.37 -40.53
CA ALA A 345 32.42 -41.92 -40.19
C ALA A 345 33.41 -40.73 -40.08
N VAL A 346 34.63 -41.04 -39.60
CA VAL A 346 35.92 -40.41 -39.93
C VAL A 346 36.56 -39.45 -38.89
N ASN A 347 37.58 -40.04 -38.22
CA ASN A 347 38.93 -39.57 -37.89
C ASN A 347 39.12 -38.36 -36.94
N GLU A 348 40.20 -38.23 -36.18
CA GLU A 348 41.39 -39.03 -35.83
C GLU A 348 42.00 -38.30 -34.62
N ASP A 349 42.98 -38.93 -33.96
CA ASP A 349 43.94 -38.31 -33.03
C ASP A 349 43.42 -37.84 -31.67
N TYR A 350 43.66 -38.67 -30.64
CA TYR A 350 44.58 -38.34 -29.55
C TYR A 350 44.84 -39.62 -28.72
N LEU A 351 45.90 -40.34 -29.10
CA LEU A 351 46.64 -41.22 -28.21
C LEU A 351 47.56 -40.35 -27.33
N VAL A 352 47.44 -40.41 -26.00
CA VAL A 352 48.61 -40.41 -25.10
C VAL A 352 48.30 -41.26 -23.86
N SER A 353 49.00 -42.40 -23.82
CA SER A 353 49.63 -43.08 -22.69
C SER A 353 49.36 -42.59 -21.26
N ILE A 354 48.88 -43.51 -20.42
CA ILE A 354 49.59 -43.89 -19.18
C ILE A 354 49.96 -45.37 -19.29
N ARG A 355 51.08 -45.63 -19.98
CA ARG A 355 52.22 -46.37 -19.46
C ARG A 355 53.48 -45.97 -20.23
#